data_AF-A0A5C8S5N6-F1
#
_entry.id   AF-A0A5C8S5N6-F1
#
_cell.length_a   1.000
_cell.length_b   1.000
_cell.length_c   1.000
_cell.angle_alpha   90.00
_cell.angle_beta   90.00
_cell.angle_gamma   90.00
#
_symmetry.space_group_name_H-M   'P 1'
#
loop_
_entity.id
_entity.type
_entity.pdbx_description
1 polymer ?
#
loop_
_entity_poly.entity_id
_entity_poly.type
_entity_poly.pdbx_seq_one_letter_code
_entity_poly.pdbx_strand_id
1 'polypeptide(L)'
;MWYLYGIALLAGVANAIEPGQNATLAKVTGQPMLAGLFCFGLAMLCLIGAMVVTGRLDRPSAEKVASVSWWAWPGGILGAAVVLAQLYVAQSVGAAPFLGCVITAGVVGSIALDHYGLVGFDRHRASPWRIAGGVLMVGGVALVAVF
;
A
#
# COMPACT_ATOMS: atom_id res chain seq x y z
N MET A 1 -18.05 5.73 -13.02
CA MET A 1 -17.71 4.61 -12.12
C MET A 1 -16.74 3.61 -12.77
N TRP A 2 -16.97 3.16 -14.00
CA TRP A 2 -16.04 2.24 -14.69
C TRP A 2 -14.60 2.78 -14.85
N TYR A 3 -14.44 4.09 -15.07
CA TYR A 3 -13.12 4.73 -15.17
C TYR A 3 -12.26 4.62 -13.89
N LEU A 4 -12.88 4.48 -12.71
CA LEU A 4 -12.16 4.30 -11.44
C LEU A 4 -11.45 2.96 -11.39
N TYR A 5 -12.04 1.92 -11.98
CA TYR A 5 -11.37 0.63 -12.13
C TYR A 5 -10.18 0.72 -13.08
N GLY A 6 -10.27 1.55 -14.13
CA GLY A 6 -9.14 1.85 -15.00
C GLY A 6 -7.96 2.48 -14.25
N ILE A 7 -8.23 3.46 -13.37
CA ILE A 7 -7.20 4.07 -12.50
C ILE A 7 -6.61 3.03 -11.53
N ALA A 8 -7.46 2.19 -10.93
CA ALA A 8 -6.99 1.13 -10.02
C ALA A 8 -6.10 0.11 -10.74
N LEU A 9 -6.41 -0.25 -11.99
CA LEU A 9 -5.57 -1.14 -12.81
C LEU A 9 -4.22 -0.49 -13.13
N LEU A 10 -4.20 0.79 -13.49
CA LEU A 10 -2.96 1.54 -13.71
C LEU A 10 -2.11 1.62 -12.43
N ALA A 11 -2.74 1.82 -11.27
CA ALA A 11 -2.05 1.76 -9.98
C ALA A 11 -1.49 0.37 -9.70
N GLY A 12 -2.20 -0.70 -10.10
CA GLY A 12 -1.71 -2.08 -10.02
C GLY A 12 -0.46 -2.29 -10.87
N VAL A 13 -0.42 -1.76 -12.10
CA VAL A 13 0.78 -1.80 -12.96
C VAL A 13 1.93 -1.02 -12.33
N ALA A 14 1.67 0.18 -11.79
CA ALA A 14 2.68 0.96 -11.08
C ALA A 14 3.26 0.19 -9.88
N ASN A 15 2.41 -0.51 -9.11
CA ASN A 15 2.82 -1.33 -7.96
C ASN A 15 3.69 -2.54 -8.36
N ALA A 16 3.62 -2.99 -9.61
CA ALA A 16 4.55 -4.02 -10.13
C ALA A 16 5.91 -3.44 -10.58
N ILE A 17 5.93 -2.18 -11.03
CA ILE A 17 7.15 -1.49 -11.51
C ILE A 17 7.98 -0.95 -10.34
N GLU A 18 7.31 -0.33 -9.36
CA GLU A 18 7.93 0.34 -8.22
C GLU A 18 8.98 -0.54 -7.48
N PRO A 19 8.69 -1.81 -7.12
CA PRO A 19 9.69 -2.67 -6.48
C PRO A 19 10.99 -2.80 -7.28
N GLY A 20 10.90 -2.87 -8.62
CA GLY A 20 12.07 -2.96 -9.50
C GLY A 20 12.91 -1.68 -9.50
N GLN A 21 12.25 -0.51 -9.47
CA GLN A 21 12.92 0.79 -9.38
C GLN A 21 13.62 0.95 -8.02
N ASN A 22 12.90 0.63 -6.92
CA ASN A 22 13.41 0.67 -5.55
C ASN A 22 14.63 -0.26 -5.38
N ALA A 23 14.52 -1.50 -5.87
CA ALA A 23 15.60 -2.48 -5.82
C ALA A 23 16.83 -2.05 -6.64
N THR A 24 16.62 -1.44 -7.81
CA THR A 24 17.71 -0.94 -8.65
C THR A 24 18.45 0.20 -7.95
N LEU A 25 17.73 1.17 -7.39
CA LEU A 25 18.33 2.28 -6.66
C LEU A 25 19.09 1.77 -5.43
N ALA A 26 18.51 0.85 -4.65
CA ALA A 26 19.18 0.23 -3.51
C ALA A 26 20.45 -0.54 -3.91
N LYS A 27 20.43 -1.24 -5.04
CA LYS A 27 21.58 -2.00 -5.55
C LYS A 27 22.73 -1.08 -6.00
N VAL A 28 22.42 0.01 -6.70
CA VAL A 28 23.44 0.96 -7.19
C VAL A 28 24.04 1.78 -6.06
N THR A 29 23.25 2.19 -5.07
CA THR A 29 23.75 2.97 -3.93
C THR A 29 24.42 2.11 -2.86
N GLY A 30 24.16 0.80 -2.86
CA GLY A 30 24.55 -0.11 -1.77
C GLY A 30 23.85 0.22 -0.44
N GLN A 31 22.85 1.10 -0.45
CA GLN A 31 22.20 1.64 0.74
C GLN A 31 20.67 1.60 0.57
N PRO A 32 20.01 0.48 0.94
CA PRO A 32 18.56 0.33 0.77
C PRO A 32 17.73 1.40 1.49
N MET A 33 18.16 1.81 2.69
CA MET A 33 17.47 2.87 3.44
C MET A 33 17.56 4.23 2.75
N LEU A 34 18.67 4.53 2.09
CA LEU A 34 18.83 5.78 1.33
C LEU A 34 17.93 5.78 0.08
N ALA A 35 17.81 4.63 -0.59
CA ALA A 35 16.90 4.47 -1.71
C ALA A 35 15.43 4.68 -1.28
N GLY A 36 15.02 4.07 -0.16
CA GLY A 36 13.70 4.29 0.42
C GLY A 36 13.45 5.77 0.77
N LEU A 37 14.40 6.42 1.45
CA LEU A 37 14.29 7.84 1.81
C LEU A 37 14.11 8.73 0.57
N PHE A 38 14.87 8.47 -0.50
CA PHE A 38 14.75 9.20 -1.75
C PHE A 38 13.38 9.00 -2.40
N CYS A 39 12.89 7.76 -2.48
CA CYS A 39 11.57 7.47 -3.07
C CYS A 39 10.42 8.10 -2.28
N PHE A 40 10.44 8.02 -0.94
CA PHE A 40 9.45 8.69 -0.09
C PHE A 40 9.54 10.22 -0.19
N GLY A 41 10.75 10.77 -0.27
CA GLY A 41 10.96 12.19 -0.49
C GLY A 41 10.37 12.65 -1.83
N LEU A 42 10.62 11.90 -2.90
CA LEU A 42 10.05 12.19 -4.22
C LEU A 42 8.52 12.09 -4.21
N ALA A 43 7.96 11.05 -3.59
CA ALA A 43 6.52 10.90 -3.43
C ALA A 43 5.89 12.08 -2.66
N MET A 44 6.53 12.53 -1.57
CA MET A 44 6.11 13.72 -0.83
C MET A 44 6.12 14.98 -1.70
N LEU A 45 7.18 15.20 -2.48
CA LEU A 45 7.27 16.33 -3.41
C LEU A 45 6.17 16.29 -4.49
N CYS A 46 5.88 15.10 -5.04
CA CYS A 46 4.79 14.92 -5.98
C CYS A 46 3.42 15.25 -5.36
N LEU A 47 3.16 14.83 -4.13
CA LEU A 47 1.93 15.18 -3.41
C LEU A 47 1.82 16.69 -3.15
N ILE A 48 2.91 17.34 -2.75
CA ILE A 48 2.95 18.80 -2.60
C ILE A 48 2.68 19.50 -3.93
N GLY A 49 3.36 19.09 -5.00
CA GLY A 49 3.14 19.65 -6.34
C GLY A 49 1.70 19.49 -6.80
N ALA A 50 1.08 18.33 -6.56
CA ALA A 50 -0.32 18.09 -6.87
C ALA A 50 -1.25 19.02 -6.06
N MET A 51 -0.98 19.25 -4.77
CA MET A 51 -1.74 20.22 -3.96
C MET A 51 -1.62 21.64 -4.50
N VAL A 52 -0.43 22.06 -4.94
CA VAL A 52 -0.21 23.38 -5.55
C VAL A 52 -0.99 23.53 -6.85
N VAL A 53 -0.87 22.56 -7.77
CA VAL A 53 -1.55 22.61 -9.08
C VAL A 53 -3.08 22.58 -8.94
N THR A 54 -3.59 21.85 -7.95
CA THR A 54 -5.04 21.76 -7.69
C THR A 54 -5.57 22.90 -6.82
N GLY A 55 -4.72 23.82 -6.35
CA GLY A 55 -5.10 24.91 -5.46
C GLY A 55 -5.55 24.44 -4.07
N ARG A 56 -5.16 23.24 -3.64
CA ARG A 56 -5.56 22.61 -2.37
C ARG A 56 -4.50 22.73 -1.28
N LEU A 57 -3.68 23.77 -1.34
CA LEU A 57 -2.65 24.04 -0.33
C LEU A 57 -3.22 24.78 0.90
N ASP A 58 -4.52 24.64 1.16
CA ASP A 58 -5.17 25.24 2.30
C ASP A 58 -4.78 24.52 3.58
N ARG A 59 -4.38 25.28 4.61
CA ARG A 59 -4.05 24.71 5.91
C ARG A 59 -5.33 24.30 6.63
N PRO A 60 -5.47 23.04 7.08
CA PRO A 60 -6.57 22.67 7.96
C PRO A 60 -6.50 23.49 9.25
N SER A 61 -7.66 23.85 9.83
CA SER A 61 -7.69 24.51 11.13
C SER A 61 -7.10 23.59 12.21
N ALA A 62 -6.48 24.18 13.24
CA ALA A 62 -5.90 23.41 14.35
C ALA A 62 -6.94 22.51 15.03
N GLU A 63 -8.19 22.96 15.09
CA GLU A 63 -9.32 22.18 15.61
C GLU A 63 -9.63 20.93 14.77
N LYS A 64 -9.59 21.04 13.43
CA LYS A 64 -9.76 19.89 12.52
C LYS A 64 -8.60 18.90 12.64
N VAL A 65 -7.39 19.38 12.88
CA VAL A 65 -6.22 18.53 13.12
C VAL A 65 -6.35 17.79 14.45
N ALA A 66 -6.77 18.49 15.51
CA ALA A 66 -6.95 17.90 16.84
C ALA A 66 -8.09 16.88 16.91
N SER A 67 -9.09 16.95 16.02
CA SER A 67 -10.20 15.99 15.97
C SER A 67 -9.88 14.70 15.22
N VAL A 68 -8.71 14.60 14.57
CA VAL A 68 -8.27 13.38 13.88
C VAL A 68 -7.97 12.29 14.90
N SER A 69 -8.56 11.11 14.69
CA SER A 69 -8.29 9.94 15.53
C SER A 69 -6.81 9.57 15.55
N TRP A 70 -6.28 9.27 16.74
CA TRP A 70 -4.84 9.05 16.94
C TRP A 70 -4.24 7.94 16.03
N TRP A 71 -5.05 6.93 15.67
CA TRP A 71 -4.64 5.82 14.80
C TRP A 71 -4.46 6.20 13.32
N ALA A 72 -4.95 7.37 12.88
CA ALA A 72 -4.82 7.81 11.49
C ALA A 72 -3.42 8.37 11.18
N TRP A 73 -2.75 8.94 12.18
CA TRP A 73 -1.41 9.53 12.06
C TRP A 73 -0.29 8.55 11.64
N PRO A 74 -0.19 7.33 12.20
CA PRO A 74 0.88 6.40 11.84
C PRO A 74 0.75 5.78 10.44
N GLY A 75 -0.22 6.15 9.60
CA GLY A 75 -0.39 5.58 8.26
C GLY A 75 0.86 5.65 7.39
N GLY A 76 1.62 6.74 7.47
CA GLY A 76 2.90 6.89 6.76
C GLY A 76 3.99 5.91 7.25
N ILE A 77 3.98 5.57 8.55
CA ILE A 77 4.92 4.59 9.14
C ILE A 77 4.59 3.19 8.62
N LEU A 78 3.31 2.83 8.52
CA LEU A 78 2.88 1.56 7.94
C LEU A 78 3.31 1.43 6.47
N GLY A 79 3.18 2.51 5.68
CA GLY A 79 3.70 2.55 4.31
C GLY A 79 5.22 2.35 4.24
N ALA A 80 5.98 3.03 5.10
CA ALA A 80 7.43 2.84 5.18
C ALA A 80 7.83 1.40 5.53
N ALA A 81 7.10 0.75 6.46
CA ALA A 81 7.33 -0.64 6.81
C ALA A 81 7.10 -1.59 5.62
N VAL A 82 6.10 -1.33 4.77
CA VAL A 82 5.85 -2.12 3.55
C VAL A 82 6.99 -1.96 2.55
N VAL A 83 7.50 -0.74 2.34
CA VAL A 83 8.64 -0.51 1.43
C VAL A 83 9.92 -1.15 1.97
N LEU A 84 10.17 -1.10 3.29
CA LEU A 84 11.30 -1.81 3.89
C LEU A 84 11.16 -3.32 3.67
N ALA A 85 9.97 -3.89 3.94
CA ALA A 85 9.71 -5.29 3.66
C ALA A 85 9.92 -5.63 2.17
N GLN A 86 9.50 -4.75 1.26
CA GLN A 86 9.74 -4.91 -0.17
C GLN A 86 11.24 -4.93 -0.51
N LEU A 87 12.03 -3.98 0.02
CA LEU A 87 13.46 -3.88 -0.25
C LEU A 87 14.25 -5.11 0.21
N TYR A 88 13.90 -5.67 1.38
CA TYR A 88 14.63 -6.80 1.96
C TYR A 88 14.04 -8.17 1.58
N VAL A 89 12.71 -8.32 1.59
CA VAL A 89 12.04 -9.61 1.41
C VAL A 89 11.85 -9.94 -0.06
N ALA A 90 11.44 -8.96 -0.90
CA ALA A 90 11.16 -9.25 -2.32
C ALA A 90 12.41 -9.70 -3.09
N GLN A 91 13.61 -9.28 -2.67
CA GLN A 91 14.86 -9.77 -3.25
C GLN A 91 15.15 -11.23 -2.89
N SER A 92 14.67 -11.71 -1.74
CA SER A 92 14.89 -13.10 -1.29
C SER A 92 13.83 -14.06 -1.80
N VAL A 93 12.55 -13.66 -1.83
CA VAL A 93 11.43 -14.54 -2.21
C VAL A 93 10.94 -14.34 -3.64
N GLY A 94 11.47 -13.35 -4.36
CA GLY A 94 10.99 -12.96 -5.69
C GLY A 94 9.79 -12.00 -5.65
N ALA A 95 9.62 -11.25 -6.74
CA ALA A 95 8.61 -10.20 -6.82
C ALA A 95 7.17 -10.75 -6.81
N ALA A 96 6.91 -11.84 -7.53
CA ALA A 96 5.56 -12.41 -7.65
C ALA A 96 5.04 -12.99 -6.32
N PRO A 97 5.81 -13.82 -5.57
CA PRO A 97 5.40 -14.28 -4.24
C PRO A 97 5.23 -13.14 -3.25
N PHE A 98 6.14 -12.15 -3.24
CA PHE A 98 6.02 -11.00 -2.36
C PHE A 98 4.74 -10.19 -2.63
N LEU A 99 4.50 -9.80 -3.88
CA LEU A 99 3.34 -9.00 -4.24
C LEU A 99 2.04 -9.77 -4.01
N GLY A 100 2.01 -11.05 -4.36
CA GLY A 100 0.88 -11.94 -4.08
C GLY A 100 0.56 -12.00 -2.59
N CYS A 101 1.58 -12.11 -1.72
CA CYS A 101 1.41 -12.13 -0.27
C CYS A 101 0.87 -10.80 0.26
N VAL A 102 1.45 -9.68 -0.18
CA VAL A 102 1.02 -8.33 0.24
C VAL A 102 -0.42 -8.06 -0.16
N ILE A 103 -0.80 -8.35 -1.40
CA ILE A 103 -2.17 -8.14 -1.89
C ILE A 103 -3.14 -9.06 -1.15
N THR A 104 -2.81 -10.34 -0.99
CA THR A 104 -3.67 -11.31 -0.30
C THR A 104 -3.87 -10.94 1.17
N ALA A 105 -2.79 -10.63 1.89
CA ALA A 105 -2.86 -10.19 3.27
C ALA A 105 -3.65 -8.88 3.40
N GLY A 106 -3.47 -7.94 2.46
CA GLY A 106 -4.23 -6.69 2.41
C GLY A 106 -5.73 -6.91 2.24
N VAL A 107 -6.15 -7.82 1.35
CA VAL A 107 -7.57 -8.12 1.12
C VAL A 107 -8.18 -8.90 2.29
N VAL A 108 -7.49 -9.91 2.82
CA VAL A 108 -7.98 -10.66 3.99
C VAL A 108 -8.08 -9.74 5.21
N GLY A 109 -7.07 -8.89 5.42
CA GLY A 109 -7.06 -7.88 6.45
C GLY A 109 -8.21 -6.88 6.30
N SER A 110 -8.47 -6.38 5.08
CA SER A 110 -9.58 -5.44 4.86
C SER A 110 -10.94 -6.08 5.10
N ILE A 111 -11.15 -7.35 4.74
CA ILE A 111 -12.39 -8.07 5.07
C ILE A 111 -12.60 -8.12 6.60
N ALA A 112 -11.55 -8.37 7.37
CA ALA A 112 -11.62 -8.39 8.82
C ALA A 112 -11.89 -6.98 9.39
N LEU A 113 -11.17 -5.97 8.93
CA LEU A 113 -11.33 -4.58 9.37
C LEU A 113 -12.73 -4.03 9.05
N ASP A 114 -13.22 -4.27 7.83
CA ASP A 114 -14.56 -3.89 7.37
C ASP A 114 -15.66 -4.54 8.22
N HIS A 115 -15.47 -5.80 8.63
CA HIS A 115 -16.47 -6.52 9.42
C HIS A 115 -16.75 -5.83 10.78
N TYR A 116 -15.68 -5.33 11.38
CA TYR A 116 -15.71 -4.62 12.66
C TYR A 116 -15.81 -3.09 12.52
N GLY A 117 -15.67 -2.54 11.30
CA GLY A 117 -15.68 -1.09 11.05
C GLY A 117 -14.48 -0.38 11.69
N LEU A 118 -13.31 -1.03 11.70
CA LEU A 118 -12.11 -0.50 12.34
C LEU A 118 -11.35 0.45 11.41
N VAL A 119 -10.48 1.31 11.94
CA VAL A 119 -9.56 2.17 11.17
C VAL A 119 -10.28 3.04 10.11
N GLY A 120 -11.50 3.49 10.42
CA GLY A 120 -12.29 4.36 9.53
C GLY A 120 -12.94 3.66 8.34
N PHE A 121 -12.89 2.32 8.27
CA PHE A 121 -13.61 1.57 7.24
C PHE A 121 -15.13 1.53 7.52
N ASP A 122 -15.91 1.68 6.46
CA ASP A 122 -17.35 1.46 6.52
C ASP A 122 -17.66 0.00 6.86
N ARG A 123 -18.63 -0.20 7.75
CA ARG A 123 -18.93 -1.54 8.25
C ARG A 123 -19.62 -2.39 7.19
N HIS A 124 -18.87 -3.33 6.61
CA HIS A 124 -19.38 -4.30 5.65
C HIS A 124 -19.27 -5.70 6.23
N ARG A 125 -20.40 -6.42 6.31
CA ARG A 125 -20.41 -7.80 6.80
C ARG A 125 -19.51 -8.69 5.94
N ALA A 126 -18.70 -9.52 6.60
CA ALA A 126 -17.93 -10.58 5.96
C ALA A 126 -18.91 -11.66 5.49
N SER A 127 -19.42 -11.53 4.27
CA SER A 127 -20.31 -12.53 3.67
C SER A 127 -19.53 -13.82 3.41
N PRO A 128 -20.21 -14.98 3.35
CA PRO A 128 -19.57 -16.25 3.00
C PRO A 128 -18.76 -16.17 1.70
N TRP A 129 -19.20 -15.36 0.73
CA TRP A 129 -18.48 -15.15 -0.54
C TRP A 129 -17.20 -14.33 -0.40
N ARG A 130 -17.17 -13.31 0.47
CA ARG A 130 -15.92 -12.57 0.74
C ARG A 130 -14.90 -13.46 1.45
N ILE A 131 -15.37 -14.28 2.39
CA ILE A 131 -14.53 -15.25 3.10
C ILE A 131 -13.98 -16.28 2.11
N ALA A 132 -14.84 -16.86 1.27
CA ALA A 132 -14.42 -17.80 0.22
C ALA A 132 -13.41 -17.18 -0.74
N GLY A 133 -13.64 -15.93 -1.17
CA GLY A 133 -12.69 -15.19 -2.00
C GLY A 133 -11.33 -15.00 -1.32
N GLY A 134 -11.31 -14.62 -0.04
CA GLY A 134 -10.08 -14.52 0.75
C GLY A 134 -9.33 -15.85 0.85
N VAL A 135 -10.04 -16.96 1.08
CA VAL A 135 -9.44 -18.31 1.12
C VAL A 135 -8.85 -18.69 -0.24
N LEU A 136 -9.55 -18.39 -1.34
CA LEU A 136 -9.05 -18.64 -2.70
C LEU A 136 -7.79 -17.82 -3.00
N MET A 137 -7.73 -16.56 -2.56
CA MET A 137 -6.52 -15.74 -2.69
C MET A 137 -5.33 -16.35 -1.93
N VAL A 138 -5.56 -16.82 -0.69
CA VAL A 138 -4.53 -17.52 0.10
C VAL A 138 -4.05 -18.78 -0.62
N GLY A 139 -4.96 -19.58 -1.19
CA GLY A 139 -4.59 -20.75 -2.00
C GLY A 139 -3.79 -20.37 -3.24
N GLY A 140 -4.21 -19.34 -3.97
CA GLY A 140 -3.55 -18.86 -5.17
C GLY A 140 -2.12 -18.37 -4.90
N VAL A 141 -1.93 -17.54 -3.86
CA VAL A 141 -0.58 -17.08 -3.50
C VAL A 141 0.29 -18.21 -2.99
N ALA A 142 -0.26 -19.18 -2.25
CA ALA A 142 0.51 -20.33 -1.78
C ALA A 142 1.07 -21.14 -2.94
N LEU A 143 0.29 -21.35 -4.00
CA LEU A 143 0.76 -22.02 -5.21
C LEU A 143 1.90 -21.24 -5.87
N VAL A 144 1.73 -19.92 -6.04
CA VAL A 144 2.76 -19.03 -6.64
C VAL A 144 4.04 -18.94 -5.81
N ALA A 145 3.92 -19.04 -4.49
CA ALA A 145 5.05 -18.91 -3.57
C ALA A 145 5.84 -20.21 -3.41
N VAL A 146 5.20 -21.37 -3.62
CA VAL A 146 5.79 -22.69 -3.39
C VAL A 146 6.32 -23.34 -4.66
N PHE A 147 5.67 -23.11 -5.81
CA PHE A 147 5.99 -23.76 -7.10
C PHE A 147 6.35 -22.73 -8.16
#